data_AF-A0A934LTZ4-F1
#
_entry.id   AF-A0A934LTZ4-F1
#
_cell.length_a   1.000
_cell.length_b   1.000
_cell.length_c   1.000
_cell.angle_alpha   90.00
_cell.angle_beta   90.00
_cell.angle_gamma   90.00
#
_symmetry.space_group_name_H-M   'P 1'
#
loop_
_entity.id
_entity.type
_entity.pdbx_description
1 polymer ?
#
loop_
_entity_poly.entity_id
_entity_poly.type
_entity_poly.pdbx_seq_one_letter_code
_entity_poly.pdbx_strand_id
1 'polypeptide(L)' 'QAIVRYIGYYINTAFLLLGWIWAIFDDHGEGWHDKLAGTRVEKA' A
#
# COMPACT_ATOMS: atom_id res chain seq x y z
N GLN A 1 -14.26 -2.25 5.65
CA GLN A 1 -12.85 -2.58 5.38
C GLN A 1 -12.61 -3.26 4.02
N ALA A 2 -13.55 -4.03 3.44
CA ALA A 2 -13.30 -4.72 2.17
C ALA A 2 -13.28 -3.80 0.92
N ILE A 3 -14.16 -2.79 0.87
CA ILE A 3 -14.30 -1.88 -0.28
C ILE A 3 -13.10 -0.95 -0.41
N VAL A 4 -12.63 -0.38 0.70
CA VAL A 4 -11.43 0.47 0.75
C VAL A 4 -10.20 -0.30 0.28
N ARG A 5 -10.07 -1.56 0.71
CA ARG A 5 -8.98 -2.43 0.26
C ARG A 5 -9.03 -2.70 -1.25
N TYR A 6 -10.23 -2.94 -1.79
CA TYR A 6 -10.42 -3.16 -3.22
C TYR A 6 -10.00 -1.93 -4.04
N ILE A 7 -10.45 -0.74 -3.65
CA ILE A 7 -10.05 0.52 -4.29
C ILE A 7 -8.54 0.76 -4.16
N GLY A 8 -7.95 0.44 -3.00
CA GLY A 8 -6.50 0.47 -2.78
C GLY A 8 -5.72 -0.41 -3.77
N TYR A 9 -6.21 -1.61 -4.09
CA TYR A 9 -5.60 -2.45 -5.12
C TYR A 9 -5.65 -1.84 -6.51
N TYR A 10 -6.76 -1.19 -6.89
CA TYR A 10 -6.84 -0.53 -8.20
C TYR A 10 -5.90 0.66 -8.31
N ILE A 11 -5.81 1.51 -7.29
CA ILE A 11 -4.85 2.64 -7.29
C ILE A 11 -3.42 2.11 -7.37
N ASN A 12 -3.09 1.11 -6.56
CA ASN A 12 -1.77 0.51 -6.51
C ASN A 12 -1.37 -0.18 -7.84
N THR A 13 -2.33 -0.78 -8.54
CA THR A 13 -2.12 -1.45 -9.84
C THR A 13 -2.11 -0.44 -11.00
N ALA A 14 -2.97 0.59 -10.96
CA ALA A 14 -3.08 1.61 -11.99
C ALA A 14 -1.82 2.51 -12.06
N PHE A 15 -1.18 2.76 -10.93
CA PHE A 15 0.12 3.46 -10.89
C PHE A 15 1.31 2.52 -11.12
N LEU A 16 1.21 1.52 -12.02
CA LEU A 16 2.35 0.72 -12.53
C LEU A 16 3.32 0.20 -11.45
N LEU A 17 2.80 -0.44 -10.39
CA LEU A 17 3.60 -0.95 -9.27
C LEU A 17 4.32 0.12 -8.43
N LEU A 18 4.13 1.41 -8.70
CA LEU A 18 4.76 2.49 -7.93
C LEU A 18 4.36 2.46 -6.46
N GLY A 19 3.13 2.02 -6.14
CA GLY A 19 2.69 1.83 -4.76
C GLY A 19 3.43 0.72 -4.01
N TRP A 20 3.94 -0.30 -4.73
CA TRP A 20 4.82 -1.33 -4.17
C TRP A 20 6.27 -0.84 -4.11
N ILE A 21 6.74 -0.12 -5.14
CA ILE A 21 8.09 0.48 -5.15
C ILE A 21 8.22 1.51 -4.03
N TRP A 22 7.14 2.23 -3.70
CA TRP A 22 7.12 3.18 -2.58
C TRP A 22 7.48 2.54 -1.24
N ALA A 23 7.06 1.29 -1.01
CA ALA A 23 7.42 0.56 0.22
C ALA A 23 8.94 0.39 0.39
N ILE A 24 9.74 0.49 -0.68
CA ILE A 24 11.21 0.45 -0.60
C ILE A 24 11.76 1.80 -0.09
N PHE A 25 11.10 2.91 -0.42
CA PHE A 25 11.52 4.26 -0.04
C PHE A 25 10.89 4.75 1.26
N ASP A 26 9.86 4.07 1.74
CA ASP A 26 9.17 4.42 2.98
C ASP A 26 9.93 3.84 4.18
N ASP A 27 10.26 4.69 5.17
CA ASP A 27 11.00 4.28 6.37
C ASP A 27 10.31 3.14 7.15
N HIS A 28 8.98 3.07 7.07
CA HIS A 28 8.18 2.03 7.71
C HIS A 28 7.93 0.82 6.81
N GLY A 29 8.37 0.85 5.55
CA GLY A 29 8.08 -0.20 4.58
C GLY A 29 6.63 -0.22 4.11
N GLU A 30 5.89 0.88 4.28
CA GLU A 30 4.44 0.92 4.03
C GLU A 30 4.13 1.32 2.58
N GLY A 31 3.47 0.43 1.83
CA GLY A 31 2.93 0.77 0.51
C GLY A 31 1.74 1.72 0.61
N TRP A 32 1.37 2.36 -0.50
CA TRP A 32 0.20 3.27 -0.51
C TRP A 32 -1.09 2.55 -0.13
N HIS A 33 -1.23 1.28 -0.52
CA HIS A 33 -2.38 0.46 -0.16
C HIS A 33 -2.41 0.08 1.34
N ASP A 34 -1.24 -0.08 1.97
CA ASP A 34 -1.10 -0.33 3.41
C ASP A 34 -1.53 0.90 4.23
N LYS A 35 -1.07 2.09 3.80
CA LYS A 35 -1.48 3.38 4.39
C LYS A 35 -2.98 3.63 4.24
N LEU A 36 -3.56 3.31 3.08
CA LEU A 36 -5.01 3.45 2.83
C LEU A 36 -5.85 2.46 3.63
N ALA A 37 -5.32 1.28 3.94
CA ALA A 37 -6.01 0.26 4.73
C ALA A 37 -5.83 0.45 6.25
N GLY A 38 -4.93 1.36 6.68
CA GLY A 38 -4.57 1.52 8.09
C GLY A 38 -3.87 0.30 8.67
N THR A 39 -3.30 -0.55 7.82
CA THR A 39 -2.57 -1.75 8.21
C THR A 39 -1.09 -1.52 7.97
N ARG A 40 -0.31 -1.39 9.05
CA ARG A 40 1.15 -1.35 8.96
C ARG A 40 1.67 -2.78 8.85
N VAL A 41 2.54 -3.06 7.88
CA VAL A 41 3.36 -4.27 7.90
C VAL A 41 4.44 -4.04 8.96
N GLU A 42 4.16 -4.43 10.20
CA GLU A 42 5.16 -4.39 11.26
C GLU A 42 6.26 -5.41 10.91
N LYS A 43 7.49 -4.92 10.74
CA LYS A 43 8.66 -5.79 10.58
C LYS A 43 8.80 -6.61 11.88
N ALA A 44 8.75 -7.94 11.76
CA ALA A 44 9.18 -8.85 12.81
C ALA A 44 10.69 -8.77 13.04
#